data_AF-A0A1J1GRY0-F1
#
_entry.id   AF-A0A1J1GRY0-F1
#
_cell.length_a   1.000
_cell.length_b   1.000
_cell.length_c   1.000
_cell.angle_alpha   90.00
_cell.angle_beta   90.00
_cell.angle_gamma   90.00
#
_symmetry.space_group_name_H-M   'P 1'
#
loop_
_entity.id
_entity.type
_entity.pdbx_description
1 polymer ?
#
loop_
_entity_poly.entity_id
_entity_poly.type
_entity_poly.pdbx_seq_one_letter_code
_entity_poly.pdbx_strand_id
1 'polypeptide(L)'
;MQDKINSKEDISSSSSCEENDENKNILNPPNRTKMSKGERRARKMLVKLGLKAVPNVHKVIIKKSQKMVFGVSNVEVYKIEGTDSYVIFGDAKTDDLTNSINNFMPDNLSKDPEVPIETETNFESAEKTEEKVQDLDEEKVDDVSMDDVELIMSQTKCSRDMAIKALRKNNNDLVQSIMELSG
;
A
#
# COMPACT_ATOMS: atom_id res chain seq x y z
N MET A 1 46.39 18.59 22.05
CA MET A 1 46.13 17.92 20.76
C MET A 1 45.83 16.46 21.05
N GLN A 2 44.93 15.92 20.24
CA GLN A 2 43.92 14.91 20.54
C GLN A 2 44.32 13.58 21.17
N ASP A 3 43.37 13.09 21.97
CA ASP A 3 43.16 11.73 22.44
C ASP A 3 43.17 10.67 21.32
N LYS A 4 43.86 9.56 21.57
CA LYS A 4 43.64 8.28 20.85
C LYS A 4 43.58 7.15 21.88
N ILE A 5 42.41 6.99 22.48
CA ILE A 5 42.04 5.77 23.18
C ILE A 5 41.43 4.85 22.12
N ASN A 6 42.22 3.88 21.67
CA ASN A 6 41.75 2.79 20.83
C ASN A 6 41.61 1.52 21.67
N SER A 7 40.55 0.76 21.36
CA SER A 7 40.35 -0.66 21.63
C SER A 7 40.30 -1.14 23.08
N LYS A 8 39.08 -1.28 23.61
CA LYS A 8 38.63 -2.46 24.39
C LYS A 8 37.18 -2.30 24.83
N GLU A 9 36.24 -2.71 23.97
CA GLU A 9 34.94 -3.26 24.42
C GLU A 9 34.49 -4.31 23.39
N ASP A 10 35.12 -5.48 23.46
CA ASP A 10 34.50 -6.70 22.95
C ASP A 10 33.26 -6.98 23.80
N ILE A 11 32.10 -6.56 23.32
CA ILE A 11 30.82 -7.02 23.87
C ILE A 11 30.66 -8.47 23.42
N SER A 12 31.36 -9.38 24.13
CA SER A 12 31.18 -10.81 23.97
C SER A 12 29.74 -11.12 24.39
N SER A 13 28.86 -11.25 23.40
CA SER A 13 27.47 -11.69 23.57
C SER A 13 27.44 -13.19 23.81
N SER A 14 28.12 -13.62 24.87
CA SER A 14 28.00 -14.94 25.48
C SER A 14 26.81 -14.90 26.45
N SER A 15 25.59 -14.85 25.93
CA SER A 15 24.43 -15.27 26.71
C SER A 15 24.12 -16.71 26.34
N SER A 16 24.76 -17.64 27.04
CA SER A 16 24.31 -19.03 27.12
C SER A 16 22.86 -19.02 27.57
N CYS A 17 21.96 -19.31 26.64
CA CYS A 17 20.54 -19.35 26.89
C CYS A 17 20.26 -20.72 27.51
N GLU A 18 20.16 -20.78 28.83
CA GLU A 18 19.64 -21.97 29.50
C GLU A 18 18.21 -22.22 29.00
N GLU A 19 18.04 -23.36 28.33
CA GLU A 19 16.76 -23.82 27.81
C GLU A 19 15.96 -24.46 28.95
N ASN A 20 15.16 -23.66 29.66
CA ASN A 20 14.15 -24.22 30.57
C ASN A 20 12.97 -24.77 29.76
N ASP A 21 12.73 -26.08 29.91
CA ASP A 21 11.75 -26.88 29.16
C ASP A 21 10.29 -26.40 29.31
N GLU A 22 9.96 -25.70 30.39
CA GLU A 22 8.60 -25.19 30.63
C GLU A 22 8.18 -24.08 29.65
N ASN A 23 9.15 -23.39 29.03
CA ASN A 23 8.89 -22.26 28.13
C ASN A 23 8.68 -22.67 26.67
N LYS A 24 8.73 -23.98 26.36
CA LYS A 24 8.58 -24.49 24.98
C LYS A 24 7.14 -24.39 24.46
N ASN A 25 6.14 -24.51 25.34
CA ASN A 25 4.73 -24.52 24.94
C ASN A 25 4.12 -23.14 24.65
N ILE A 26 4.68 -22.06 25.23
CA ILE A 26 4.24 -20.68 24.93
C ILE A 26 4.85 -20.20 23.60
N LEU A 27 6.02 -20.71 23.25
CA LEU A 27 6.86 -20.17 22.19
C LEU A 27 6.59 -20.78 20.81
N ASN A 28 5.84 -21.87 20.72
CA ASN A 28 5.59 -22.56 19.45
C ASN A 28 4.27 -23.37 19.49
N PRO A 29 3.10 -22.75 19.32
CA PRO A 29 1.86 -23.49 19.16
C PRO A 29 1.94 -24.41 17.91
N PRO A 30 1.33 -25.61 17.94
CA PRO A 30 1.59 -26.70 17.00
C PRO A 30 1.19 -26.46 15.52
N ASN A 31 0.70 -25.27 15.19
CA ASN A 31 0.19 -24.91 13.86
C ASN A 31 0.89 -23.69 13.24
N ARG A 32 2.14 -23.41 13.62
CA ARG A 32 2.89 -22.26 13.08
C ARG A 32 4.18 -22.64 12.38
N THR A 33 4.48 -21.85 11.36
CA THR A 33 5.76 -21.85 10.64
C THR A 33 6.91 -21.69 11.63
N LYS A 34 8.04 -22.36 11.34
CA LYS A 34 9.24 -22.33 12.19
C LYS A 34 9.68 -20.88 12.42
N MET A 35 9.53 -20.42 13.65
CA MET A 35 9.95 -19.09 14.07
C MET A 35 11.47 -18.88 13.91
N SER A 36 11.88 -17.72 13.42
CA SER A 36 13.28 -17.32 13.28
C SER A 36 13.99 -17.19 14.65
N LYS A 37 15.30 -17.39 14.69
CA LYS A 37 16.11 -17.18 15.92
C LYS A 37 15.95 -15.76 16.47
N GLY A 38 15.91 -14.76 15.59
CA GLY A 38 15.76 -13.35 15.98
C GLY A 38 14.39 -13.08 16.61
N GLU A 39 13.34 -13.62 16.01
CA GLU A 39 11.96 -13.49 16.50
C GLU A 39 11.79 -14.18 17.86
N ARG A 40 12.35 -15.38 18.02
CA ARG A 40 12.38 -16.09 19.31
C ARG A 40 13.01 -15.26 20.41
N ARG A 41 14.14 -14.62 20.09
CA ARG A 41 14.86 -13.75 21.03
C ARG A 41 14.03 -12.52 21.38
N ALA A 42 13.41 -11.88 20.40
CA ALA A 42 12.55 -10.71 20.60
C ALA A 42 11.37 -11.04 21.53
N ARG A 43 10.63 -12.13 21.28
CA ARG A 43 9.50 -12.56 22.14
C ARG A 43 9.91 -12.77 23.59
N LYS A 44 11.03 -13.46 23.82
CA LYS A 44 11.58 -13.64 25.18
C LYS A 44 11.85 -12.29 25.86
N MET A 45 12.38 -11.32 25.13
CA MET A 45 12.63 -9.98 25.67
C MET A 45 11.33 -9.23 25.97
N LEU A 46 10.30 -9.34 25.14
CA LEU A 46 9.01 -8.68 25.39
C LEU A 46 8.34 -9.21 26.64
N VAL A 47 8.33 -10.54 26.83
CA VAL A 47 7.82 -11.17 28.06
C VAL A 47 8.65 -10.73 29.27
N LYS A 48 9.99 -10.67 29.14
CA LYS A 48 10.89 -10.20 30.21
C LYS A 48 10.65 -8.73 30.57
N LEU A 49 10.26 -7.89 29.62
CA LEU A 49 9.89 -6.48 29.83
C LEU A 49 8.47 -6.30 30.38
N GLY A 50 7.71 -7.39 30.55
CA GLY A 50 6.36 -7.35 31.13
C GLY A 50 5.24 -7.06 30.13
N LEU A 51 5.48 -7.18 28.82
CA LEU A 51 4.40 -7.09 27.84
C LEU A 51 3.52 -8.35 27.90
N LYS A 52 2.21 -8.16 27.79
CA LYS A 52 1.25 -9.26 27.83
C LYS A 52 0.80 -9.64 26.43
N ALA A 53 0.77 -10.94 26.15
CA ALA A 53 0.22 -11.45 24.90
C ALA A 53 -1.30 -11.26 24.86
N VAL A 54 -1.81 -10.78 23.73
CA VAL A 54 -3.25 -10.64 23.46
C VAL A 54 -3.70 -11.89 22.70
N PRO A 55 -4.50 -12.78 23.31
CA PRO A 55 -4.95 -14.01 22.67
C PRO A 55 -6.01 -13.73 21.60
N ASN A 56 -6.29 -14.74 20.77
CA ASN A 56 -7.38 -14.75 19.79
C ASN A 56 -7.32 -13.67 18.69
N VAL A 57 -6.13 -13.17 18.36
CA VAL A 57 -5.92 -12.31 17.19
C VAL A 57 -5.50 -13.16 16.00
N HIS A 58 -6.30 -13.15 14.94
CA HIS A 58 -6.04 -13.94 13.72
C HIS A 58 -5.48 -13.11 12.57
N LYS A 59 -5.87 -11.84 12.48
CA LYS A 59 -5.47 -10.92 11.42
C LYS A 59 -5.36 -9.51 11.97
N VAL A 60 -4.34 -8.77 11.55
CA VAL A 60 -4.23 -7.33 11.82
C VAL A 60 -4.23 -6.59 10.49
N ILE A 61 -4.97 -5.49 10.42
CA ILE A 61 -5.05 -4.64 9.23
C ILE A 61 -4.52 -3.26 9.61
N ILE A 62 -3.44 -2.83 8.98
CA ILE A 62 -2.84 -1.52 9.19
C ILE A 62 -3.18 -0.66 7.96
N LYS A 63 -4.06 0.32 8.14
CA LYS A 63 -4.45 1.26 7.09
C LYS A 63 -3.59 2.51 7.17
N LYS A 64 -2.73 2.74 6.18
CA LYS A 64 -1.91 3.97 6.09
C LYS A 64 -2.64 5.08 5.32
N SER A 65 -3.35 4.73 4.25
CA SER A 65 -4.19 5.64 3.47
C SER A 65 -5.44 4.92 2.96
N GLN A 66 -6.31 5.59 2.22
CA GLN A 66 -7.47 4.92 1.61
C GLN A 66 -7.07 3.83 0.61
N LYS A 67 -5.94 4.02 -0.10
CA LYS A 67 -5.45 3.10 -1.14
C LYS A 67 -4.43 2.08 -0.61
N MET A 68 -3.70 2.40 0.47
CA MET A 68 -2.65 1.55 1.02
C MET A 68 -3.05 0.89 2.35
N VAL A 69 -3.19 -0.43 2.33
CA VAL A 69 -3.54 -1.28 3.47
C VAL A 69 -2.56 -2.45 3.59
N PHE A 70 -2.10 -2.71 4.80
CA PHE A 70 -1.26 -3.88 5.10
C PHE A 70 -2.07 -4.91 5.86
N GLY A 71 -2.28 -6.08 5.26
CA GLY A 71 -2.85 -7.24 5.91
C GLY A 71 -1.75 -8.11 6.51
N VAL A 72 -1.73 -8.25 7.83
CA VAL A 72 -0.80 -9.13 8.54
C VAL A 72 -1.51 -10.43 8.91
N SER A 73 -0.95 -11.55 8.49
CA SER A 73 -1.44 -12.92 8.76
C SER A 73 -0.52 -13.65 9.74
N ASN A 74 -0.97 -14.79 10.29
CA ASN A 74 -0.22 -15.58 11.28
C ASN A 74 0.23 -14.75 12.49
N VAL A 75 -0.67 -13.87 12.96
CA VAL A 75 -0.30 -12.82 13.90
C VAL A 75 -0.19 -13.29 15.34
N GLU A 76 0.72 -12.66 16.08
CA GLU A 76 0.73 -12.64 17.53
C GLU A 76 0.99 -11.23 18.02
N VAL A 77 0.19 -10.77 18.97
CA VAL A 77 0.17 -9.39 19.42
C VAL A 77 0.52 -9.33 20.90
N TYR A 78 1.41 -8.41 21.26
CA TYR A 78 1.75 -8.09 22.65
C TYR A 78 1.35 -6.65 22.95
N LYS A 79 0.75 -6.40 24.11
CA LYS A 79 0.34 -5.07 24.58
C LYS A 79 1.15 -4.66 25.81
N ILE A 80 1.52 -3.38 25.85
CA ILE A 80 2.03 -2.74 27.06
C ILE A 80 0.83 -2.33 27.92
N GLU A 81 0.75 -2.79 29.16
CA GLU A 81 -0.36 -2.42 30.05
C GLU A 81 -0.37 -0.91 30.31
N GLY A 82 -1.57 -0.32 30.34
CA GLY A 82 -1.75 1.11 30.57
C GLY A 82 -1.52 2.03 29.36
N THR A 83 -1.18 1.48 28.18
CA THR A 83 -1.06 2.25 26.94
C THR A 83 -1.70 1.52 25.77
N ASP A 84 -1.96 2.23 24.67
CA ASP A 84 -2.41 1.64 23.40
C ASP A 84 -1.23 1.39 22.45
N SER A 85 -0.15 0.83 23.00
CA SER A 85 1.04 0.41 22.25
C SER A 85 1.04 -1.11 22.08
N TYR A 86 1.20 -1.55 20.83
CA TYR A 86 1.16 -2.96 20.44
C TYR A 86 2.41 -3.35 19.66
N VAL A 87 2.90 -4.56 19.91
CA VAL A 87 3.96 -5.20 19.11
C VAL A 87 3.34 -6.39 18.39
N ILE A 88 3.46 -6.41 17.06
CA ILE A 88 2.82 -7.41 16.20
C ILE A 88 3.91 -8.23 15.51
N PHE A 89 3.90 -9.55 15.69
CA PHE A 89 4.67 -10.49 14.87
C PHE A 89 3.74 -11.16 13.88
N GLY A 90 4.12 -11.24 12.61
CA GLY A 90 3.35 -11.93 11.57
C GLY A 90 3.84 -11.58 10.17
N ASP A 91 3.21 -12.20 9.18
CA ASP A 91 3.54 -12.00 7.77
C ASP A 91 2.72 -10.83 7.22
N ALA A 92 3.38 -9.70 6.94
CA ALA A 92 2.73 -8.53 6.37
C ALA A 92 2.68 -8.63 4.84
N LYS A 93 1.48 -8.45 4.29
CA LYS A 93 1.24 -8.32 2.85
C LYS A 93 0.58 -6.98 2.56
N THR A 94 1.01 -6.33 1.50
CA THR A 94 0.37 -5.11 1.00
C THR A 94 -0.80 -5.51 0.12
N ASP A 95 -2.00 -5.06 0.45
CA ASP A 95 -3.14 -5.06 -0.47
C ASP A 95 -3.26 -3.63 -1.01
N ASP A 96 -2.80 -3.43 -2.25
CA ASP A 96 -3.18 -2.26 -3.04
C ASP A 96 -4.56 -2.57 -3.63
N LEU A 97 -5.60 -1.90 -3.10
CA LEU A 97 -6.97 -2.05 -3.60
C LEU A 97 -7.06 -1.82 -5.12
N THR A 98 -6.16 -1.02 -5.68
CA THR A 98 -6.01 -0.79 -7.13
C THR A 98 -5.55 -2.03 -7.91
N ASN A 99 -4.75 -2.92 -7.33
CA ASN A 99 -4.26 -4.12 -8.02
C ASN A 99 -5.32 -5.23 -8.07
N SER A 100 -6.25 -5.27 -7.11
CA SER A 100 -7.35 -6.25 -7.09
C SER A 100 -8.45 -5.95 -8.12
N ILE A 101 -8.69 -4.67 -8.43
CA ILE A 101 -9.69 -4.26 -9.44
C ILE A 101 -9.20 -4.57 -10.86
N ASN A 102 -7.91 -4.37 -11.14
CA ASN A 102 -7.33 -4.64 -12.45
C ASN A 102 -7.24 -6.14 -12.79
N ASN A 103 -7.26 -7.04 -11.80
CA ASN A 103 -7.13 -8.48 -12.02
C ASN A 103 -8.48 -9.23 -12.14
N PHE A 104 -9.63 -8.58 -11.88
CA PHE A 104 -10.96 -9.21 -11.95
C PHE A 104 -11.73 -8.93 -13.25
N MET A 105 -11.11 -8.26 -14.22
CA MET A 105 -11.68 -8.03 -15.56
C MET A 105 -11.04 -9.02 -16.55
N PRO A 106 -11.63 -10.21 -16.80
CA PRO A 106 -11.12 -11.10 -17.83
C PRO A 106 -11.36 -10.49 -19.22
N ASP A 107 -10.30 -10.50 -20.05
CA ASP A 107 -10.27 -10.18 -21.49
C ASP A 107 -11.12 -11.15 -22.34
N ASN A 108 -12.42 -11.30 -22.04
CA ASN A 108 -13.34 -12.16 -22.79
C ASN A 108 -14.68 -11.47 -23.08
N LEU A 109 -14.65 -10.25 -23.61
CA LEU A 109 -15.72 -9.83 -24.50
C LEU A 109 -15.15 -9.23 -25.77
N SER A 110 -14.92 -10.15 -26.70
CA SER A 110 -14.62 -9.93 -28.10
C SER A 110 -15.48 -8.83 -28.72
N LYS A 111 -14.79 -7.92 -29.41
CA LYS A 111 -15.12 -7.32 -30.72
C LYS A 111 -16.59 -7.17 -31.12
N ASP A 112 -16.88 -5.90 -31.37
CA ASP A 112 -17.67 -5.31 -32.46
C ASP A 112 -19.11 -4.84 -32.16
N PRO A 113 -19.54 -3.77 -32.86
CA PRO A 113 -20.49 -2.76 -32.37
C PRO A 113 -21.89 -2.95 -32.99
N GLU A 114 -22.95 -2.62 -32.25
CA GLU A 114 -24.19 -2.04 -32.78
C GLU A 114 -25.21 -1.76 -31.64
N VAL A 115 -25.64 -0.50 -31.57
CA VAL A 115 -26.89 0.01 -30.95
C VAL A 115 -28.10 -0.69 -31.65
N PRO A 116 -29.37 -0.68 -31.16
CA PRO A 116 -29.98 0.09 -30.05
C PRO A 116 -31.10 -0.65 -29.26
N ILE A 117 -31.84 0.12 -28.43
CA ILE A 117 -33.21 -0.12 -27.89
C ILE A 117 -33.23 -0.78 -26.49
N GLU A 118 -33.18 0.00 -25.40
CA GLU A 118 -34.26 0.72 -24.70
C GLU A 118 -35.01 -0.14 -23.65
N THR A 119 -35.57 0.56 -22.66
CA THR A 119 -36.66 0.20 -21.73
C THR A 119 -36.27 -0.48 -20.40
N GLU A 120 -36.68 -0.06 -19.20
CA GLU A 120 -37.55 1.03 -18.69
C GLU A 120 -37.26 1.20 -17.17
N THR A 121 -37.41 2.45 -16.68
CA THR A 121 -38.10 2.90 -15.42
C THR A 121 -37.80 2.15 -14.08
N ASN A 122 -37.64 2.76 -12.88
CA ASN A 122 -38.32 3.91 -12.28
C ASN A 122 -37.84 4.17 -10.81
N PHE A 123 -38.17 5.35 -10.28
CA PHE A 123 -38.17 5.86 -8.88
C PHE A 123 -36.81 6.28 -8.25
N GLU A 124 -36.40 7.56 -8.28
CA GLU A 124 -36.90 8.77 -7.55
C GLU A 124 -36.25 8.89 -6.15
N SER A 125 -35.68 10.00 -5.66
CA SER A 125 -35.85 11.43 -5.93
C SER A 125 -34.70 12.30 -5.36
N ALA A 126 -34.68 13.56 -5.80
CA ALA A 126 -34.14 14.81 -5.21
C ALA A 126 -32.65 15.18 -5.49
N GLU A 127 -32.36 15.90 -6.59
CA GLU A 127 -32.27 17.38 -6.75
C GLU A 127 -31.01 18.00 -6.09
N LYS A 128 -30.22 18.91 -6.67
CA LYS A 128 -30.13 19.65 -7.96
C LYS A 128 -28.77 20.38 -7.85
N THR A 129 -27.88 20.47 -8.84
CA THR A 129 -27.86 21.58 -9.81
C THR A 129 -26.71 21.35 -10.81
N GLU A 130 -27.09 21.29 -12.08
CA GLU A 130 -26.38 21.59 -13.34
C GLU A 130 -25.08 22.41 -13.19
N GLU A 131 -24.00 22.20 -13.97
CA GLU A 131 -23.98 22.24 -15.43
C GLU A 131 -22.62 21.74 -15.98
N LYS A 132 -22.66 21.19 -17.21
CA LYS A 132 -21.55 20.84 -18.12
C LYS A 132 -20.82 19.50 -17.92
N VAL A 133 -21.54 18.46 -18.30
CA VAL A 133 -21.01 17.31 -19.04
C VAL A 133 -20.30 17.83 -20.30
N GLN A 134 -19.00 17.66 -20.36
CA GLN A 134 -18.30 17.45 -21.62
C GLN A 134 -17.84 16.00 -21.59
N ASP A 135 -18.64 15.15 -22.24
CA ASP A 135 -18.11 14.01 -22.96
C ASP A 135 -16.88 14.49 -23.73
N LEU A 136 -15.71 14.02 -23.31
CA LEU A 136 -14.50 14.05 -24.10
C LEU A 136 -14.03 12.61 -24.14
N ASP A 137 -14.61 11.88 -25.08
CA ASP A 137 -13.86 11.11 -26.04
C ASP A 137 -12.56 10.56 -25.48
N GLU A 138 -12.69 9.38 -24.88
CA GLU A 138 -11.61 8.41 -24.69
C GLU A 138 -11.18 7.86 -26.07
N GLU A 139 -10.91 8.77 -27.01
CA GLU A 139 -10.46 8.46 -28.35
C GLU A 139 -8.93 8.36 -28.29
N LYS A 140 -8.40 7.15 -28.42
CA LYS A 140 -6.98 6.84 -28.70
C LYS A 140 -5.93 7.54 -27.84
N VAL A 141 -5.57 6.93 -26.71
CA VAL A 141 -4.31 7.24 -26.01
C VAL A 141 -3.08 6.85 -26.87
N ASP A 142 -3.26 6.18 -28.01
CA ASP A 142 -2.18 5.62 -28.84
C ASP A 142 -1.32 6.66 -29.58
N ASP A 143 -1.78 7.91 -29.73
CA ASP A 143 -1.04 8.94 -30.48
C ASP A 143 -0.25 9.91 -29.58
N VAL A 144 -0.29 9.76 -28.25
CA VAL A 144 0.37 10.69 -27.32
C VAL A 144 1.46 9.96 -26.52
N SER A 145 2.69 10.46 -26.60
CA SER A 145 3.83 9.91 -25.84
C SER A 145 3.60 10.05 -24.34
N MET A 146 3.64 8.93 -23.60
CA MET A 146 3.50 8.95 -22.14
C MET A 146 4.64 9.71 -21.46
N ASP A 147 5.84 9.71 -22.05
CA ASP A 147 7.01 10.43 -21.54
C ASP A 147 6.78 11.95 -21.60
N ASP A 148 6.18 12.45 -22.69
CA ASP A 148 5.87 13.88 -22.85
C ASP A 148 4.77 14.33 -21.88
N VAL A 149 3.77 13.46 -21.62
CA VAL A 149 2.71 13.71 -20.63
C VAL A 149 3.31 13.84 -19.23
N GLU A 150 4.19 12.92 -18.84
CA GLU A 150 4.85 12.96 -17.52
C GLU A 150 5.75 14.19 -17.38
N LEU A 151 6.48 14.55 -18.45
CA LEU A 151 7.33 15.73 -18.47
C LEU A 151 6.52 17.02 -18.30
N ILE A 152 5.41 17.18 -19.03
CA ILE A 152 4.50 18.33 -18.87
C ILE A 152 3.96 18.39 -17.45
N MET A 153 3.45 17.28 -16.90
CA MET A 153 2.91 17.23 -15.54
C MET A 153 3.95 17.66 -14.49
N SER A 154 5.23 17.28 -14.68
CA SER A 154 6.31 17.64 -13.76
C SER A 154 6.67 19.14 -13.80
N GLN A 155 6.57 19.79 -14.96
CA GLN A 155 6.97 21.18 -15.16
C GLN A 155 5.82 22.16 -14.88
N THR A 156 4.59 21.81 -15.25
CA THR A 156 3.43 22.73 -15.24
C THR A 156 2.47 22.46 -14.08
N LYS A 157 2.66 21.37 -13.31
CA LYS A 157 1.80 20.92 -12.19
C LYS A 157 0.33 20.73 -12.60
N CYS A 158 0.05 20.46 -13.88
CA CYS A 158 -1.30 20.19 -14.36
C CYS A 158 -1.70 18.72 -14.15
N SER A 159 -3.01 18.42 -14.25
CA SER A 159 -3.48 17.03 -14.25
C SER A 159 -3.12 16.30 -15.56
N ARG A 160 -3.09 14.97 -15.52
CA ARG A 160 -2.76 14.11 -16.67
C ARG A 160 -3.63 14.43 -17.89
N ASP A 161 -4.93 14.63 -17.67
CA ASP A 161 -5.88 14.89 -18.75
C ASP A 161 -5.64 16.25 -19.42
N MET A 162 -5.21 17.25 -18.65
CA MET A 162 -4.82 18.54 -19.21
C MET A 162 -3.53 18.45 -20.04
N ALA A 163 -2.55 17.67 -19.58
CA ALA A 163 -1.32 17.44 -20.34
C ALA A 163 -1.59 16.71 -21.67
N ILE A 164 -2.45 15.67 -21.65
CA ILE A 164 -2.86 14.94 -22.85
C ILE A 164 -3.62 15.86 -23.82
N LYS A 165 -4.53 16.69 -23.30
CA LYS A 165 -5.29 17.65 -24.10
C LYS A 165 -4.40 18.72 -24.73
N ALA A 166 -3.42 19.23 -24.00
CA ALA A 166 -2.44 20.20 -24.51
C ALA A 166 -1.56 19.60 -25.61
N LEU A 167 -1.07 18.37 -25.42
CA LEU A 167 -0.30 17.67 -26.46
C LEU A 167 -1.14 17.45 -27.71
N ARG A 168 -2.37 16.97 -27.60
CA ARG A 168 -3.26 16.79 -28.77
C ARG A 168 -3.56 18.09 -29.50
N LYS A 169 -3.81 19.17 -28.75
CA LYS A 169 -4.10 20.50 -29.31
C LYS A 169 -2.89 21.08 -30.06
N ASN A 170 -1.68 20.76 -29.60
CA ASN A 170 -0.44 21.26 -30.17
C ASN A 170 0.29 20.21 -31.02
N ASN A 171 -0.42 19.20 -31.57
CA ASN A 171 0.15 18.15 -32.43
C ASN A 171 1.37 17.42 -31.82
N ASN A 172 1.30 17.10 -30.53
CA ASN A 172 2.35 16.53 -29.71
C ASN A 172 3.64 17.38 -29.60
N ASP A 173 3.56 18.70 -29.83
CA ASP A 173 4.66 19.63 -29.54
C ASP A 173 4.76 19.87 -28.03
N LEU A 174 5.76 19.24 -27.42
CA LEU A 174 6.07 19.35 -25.99
C LEU A 174 6.29 20.80 -25.55
N VAL A 175 7.07 21.59 -26.31
CA VAL A 175 7.47 22.94 -25.87
C VAL A 175 6.27 23.87 -25.92
N GLN A 176 5.50 23.81 -27.00
CA GLN A 176 4.28 24.59 -27.14
C GLN A 176 3.23 24.21 -26.08
N SER A 177 3.13 22.91 -25.76
CA SER A 177 2.21 22.42 -24.72
C SER A 177 2.62 22.87 -23.31
N ILE A 178 3.92 22.85 -22.99
CA ILE A 178 4.43 23.40 -21.72
C ILE A 178 4.16 24.90 -21.66
N MET A 179 4.44 25.63 -22.73
CA MET A 179 4.24 27.09 -22.76
C MET A 179 2.78 27.49 -22.56
N GLU A 180 1.83 26.73 -23.11
CA GLU A 180 0.40 26.96 -22.91
C GLU A 180 -0.06 26.68 -21.46
N LEU A 181 0.57 25.72 -20.78
CA LEU A 181 0.18 25.29 -19.42
C LEU A 181 0.99 25.96 -18.29
N SER A 182 2.17 26.49 -18.57
CA SER A 182 3.05 27.19 -17.62
C SER A 182 2.98 28.71 -17.71
N GLY A 183 2.24 29.25 -18.68
CA GLY A 183 2.05 30.69 -18.88
C GLY A 183 1.21 31.39 -17.81
#